data_AF-A0A9X2FN58-F1
#
_entry.id   AF-A0A9X2FN58-F1
#
_cell.length_a   1.000
_cell.length_b   1.000
_cell.length_c   1.000
_cell.angle_alpha   90.00
_cell.angle_beta   90.00
_cell.angle_gamma   90.00
#
_symmetry.space_group_name_H-M   'P 1'
#
loop_
_entity.id
_entity.type
_entity.pdbx_description
1 polymer ?
#
loop_
_entity_poly.entity_id
_entity_poly.type
_entity_poly.pdbx_seq_one_letter_code
_entity_poly.pdbx_strand_id
1 'polypeptide(L)'
;GGSEHSEVSKIFDTTAFGFREIRVERPLRLRFEATEETMAALTAAKPVVKLDENAREGLLAAVETACGDAPIMDRVVFRKALRGALKKLEIKIGAPVQKAIEAAIGTPDEDAAICLDKDGKPEPDPQLRDFELVPLAEDWRAYVAREVTPFVPDAWVDETYRDDKDGEIGRVGYEINFNRYFYRYAPPRPVAEIDDDLTSLEAEIAGLLAEVVE
;
A
#
# COMPACT_ATOMS: atom_id res chain seq x y z
N GLY A 1 -13.36 40.74 15.09
CA GLY A 1 -12.04 40.11 15.26
C GLY A 1 -11.80 39.92 16.73
N GLY A 2 -11.94 38.69 17.21
CA GLY A 2 -11.69 38.30 18.60
C GLY A 2 -11.48 36.78 18.60
N SER A 3 -10.23 36.38 18.79
CA SER A 3 -9.82 34.97 18.88
C SER A 3 -10.25 34.42 20.24
N GLU A 4 -11.48 33.93 20.36
CA GLU A 4 -12.00 33.32 21.58
C GLU A 4 -11.72 31.82 21.59
N HIS A 5 -10.44 31.45 21.61
CA HIS A 5 -10.08 30.09 22.01
C HIS A 5 -10.26 29.98 23.53
N SER A 6 -11.15 29.11 23.96
CA SER A 6 -11.31 28.70 25.34
C SER A 6 -10.87 27.26 25.54
N GLU A 7 -10.93 26.86 26.80
CA GLU A 7 -10.74 25.51 27.28
C GLU A 7 -11.67 24.46 26.66
N VAL A 8 -12.85 24.87 26.18
CA VAL A 8 -13.92 24.00 25.68
C VAL A 8 -14.42 24.40 24.29
N SER A 9 -13.92 25.50 23.72
CA SER A 9 -14.34 26.02 22.41
C SER A 9 -13.15 26.61 21.68
N LYS A 10 -12.99 26.27 20.40
CA LYS A 10 -11.96 26.85 19.53
C LYS A 10 -12.56 27.11 18.17
N ILE A 11 -12.31 28.31 17.63
CA ILE A 11 -12.81 28.72 16.30
C ILE A 11 -11.65 28.60 15.31
N PHE A 12 -11.89 27.95 14.17
CA PHE A 12 -10.92 27.76 13.11
C PHE A 12 -11.54 28.11 11.76
N ASP A 13 -10.68 28.39 10.77
CA ASP A 13 -11.12 28.49 9.39
C ASP A 13 -11.71 27.17 8.91
N THR A 14 -12.67 27.23 7.99
CA THR A 14 -13.35 26.04 7.47
C THR A 14 -12.36 25.06 6.85
N THR A 15 -11.26 25.54 6.26
CA THR A 15 -10.21 24.73 5.63
C THR A 15 -9.19 24.15 6.61
N ALA A 16 -9.19 24.55 7.89
CA ALA A 16 -8.15 24.18 8.86
C ALA A 16 -8.06 22.68 9.15
N PHE A 17 -9.14 21.95 8.89
CA PHE A 17 -9.25 20.50 9.07
C PHE A 17 -9.43 19.77 7.75
N GLY A 18 -9.47 20.50 6.66
CA GLY A 18 -9.71 19.95 5.34
C GLY A 18 -8.41 19.49 4.71
N PHE A 19 -8.49 18.35 4.05
CA PHE A 19 -7.42 17.86 3.19
C PHE A 19 -7.99 17.42 1.84
N ARG A 20 -7.09 17.31 0.87
CA ARG A 20 -7.30 16.66 -0.41
C ARG A 20 -6.47 15.38 -0.40
N GLU A 21 -7.17 14.26 -0.30
CA GLU A 21 -6.58 12.94 -0.40
C GLU A 21 -6.23 12.68 -1.87
N ILE A 22 -4.94 12.71 -2.20
CA ILE A 22 -4.46 12.38 -3.54
C ILE A 22 -4.00 10.92 -3.56
N ARG A 23 -4.21 10.25 -4.70
CA ARG A 23 -3.70 8.89 -4.90
C ARG A 23 -2.32 8.97 -5.54
N VAL A 24 -1.32 8.41 -4.86
CA VAL A 24 0.06 8.34 -5.32
C VAL A 24 0.33 6.93 -5.81
N GLU A 25 0.76 6.82 -7.06
CA GLU A 25 1.10 5.57 -7.72
C GLU A 25 2.62 5.41 -7.76
N ARG A 26 3.07 4.16 -7.71
CA ARG A 26 4.46 3.77 -7.90
C ARG A 26 4.54 2.78 -9.06
N PRO A 27 5.67 2.77 -9.80
CA PRO A 27 5.79 1.90 -10.96
C PRO A 27 5.87 0.44 -10.54
N LEU A 28 5.20 -0.42 -11.29
CA LEU A 28 5.39 -1.85 -11.24
C LEU A 28 6.79 -2.20 -11.72
N ARG A 29 7.49 -3.02 -10.95
CA ARG A 29 8.83 -3.54 -11.27
C ARG A 29 8.83 -5.04 -11.02
N LEU A 30 9.17 -5.82 -12.04
CA LEU A 30 9.11 -7.27 -11.98
C LEU A 30 10.42 -7.88 -12.45
N ARG A 31 10.97 -8.78 -11.64
CA ARG A 31 11.95 -9.77 -12.08
C ARG A 31 11.24 -11.04 -12.51
N PHE A 32 11.78 -11.73 -13.50
CA PHE A 32 11.22 -12.97 -14.04
C PHE A 32 12.18 -14.13 -13.81
N GLU A 33 11.70 -15.18 -13.16
CA GLU A 33 12.50 -16.37 -12.83
C GLU A 33 11.60 -17.62 -12.78
N ALA A 34 12.07 -18.72 -13.35
CA ALA A 34 11.40 -20.02 -13.30
C ALA A 34 11.89 -20.81 -12.07
N THR A 35 11.35 -20.49 -10.89
CA THR A 35 11.55 -21.27 -9.67
C THR A 35 10.50 -22.37 -9.58
N GLU A 36 10.68 -23.32 -8.67
CA GLU A 36 9.66 -24.34 -8.40
C GLU A 36 8.30 -23.70 -8.04
N GLU A 37 8.32 -22.63 -7.25
CA GLU A 37 7.13 -21.90 -6.83
C GLU A 37 6.44 -21.19 -8.00
N THR A 38 7.19 -20.44 -8.82
CA THR A 38 6.61 -19.69 -9.94
C THR A 38 6.08 -20.63 -11.03
N MET A 39 6.75 -21.74 -11.28
CA MET A 39 6.32 -22.77 -12.22
C MET A 39 5.09 -23.53 -11.73
N ALA A 40 5.01 -23.82 -10.42
CA ALA A 40 3.80 -24.40 -9.82
C ALA A 40 2.60 -23.44 -9.93
N ALA A 41 2.81 -22.15 -9.63
CA ALA A 41 1.78 -21.12 -9.78
C ALA A 41 1.30 -21.00 -11.24
N LEU A 42 2.22 -21.05 -12.21
CA LEU A 42 1.88 -21.01 -13.62
C LEU A 42 1.06 -22.23 -14.05
N THR A 43 1.46 -23.42 -13.60
CA THR A 43 0.77 -24.68 -13.90
C THR A 43 -0.66 -24.68 -13.36
N ALA A 44 -0.88 -24.09 -12.18
CA ALA A 44 -2.20 -23.95 -11.56
C ALA A 44 -3.06 -22.84 -12.19
N ALA A 45 -2.50 -21.96 -13.02
CA ALA A 45 -3.22 -20.82 -13.56
C ALA A 45 -4.35 -21.26 -14.51
N LYS A 46 -5.58 -20.78 -14.26
CA LYS A 46 -6.79 -21.15 -15.02
C LYS A 46 -6.64 -21.05 -16.55
N PRO A 47 -5.98 -20.03 -17.14
CA PRO A 47 -5.74 -19.98 -18.58
C PRO A 47 -4.82 -21.10 -19.10
N VAL A 48 -3.85 -21.53 -18.29
CA VAL A 48 -2.91 -22.62 -18.62
C VAL A 48 -3.57 -23.98 -18.45
N VAL A 49 -4.36 -24.17 -17.38
CA VAL A 49 -5.12 -25.41 -17.13
C VAL A 49 -6.10 -25.76 -18.25
N LYS A 50 -6.55 -24.76 -19.02
CA LYS A 50 -7.48 -24.94 -20.15
C LYS A 50 -6.81 -25.31 -21.47
N LEU A 51 -5.48 -25.26 -21.55
CA LEU A 51 -4.75 -25.67 -22.74
C LEU A 51 -4.79 -27.19 -22.88
N ASP A 52 -4.73 -27.68 -24.12
CA ASP A 52 -4.45 -29.09 -24.36
C ASP A 52 -3.05 -29.46 -23.86
N GLU A 53 -2.81 -30.76 -23.67
CA GLU A 53 -1.59 -31.25 -23.04
C GLU A 53 -0.33 -30.80 -23.77
N ASN A 54 -0.33 -30.92 -25.10
CA ASN A 54 0.82 -30.53 -25.93
C ASN A 54 1.09 -29.01 -25.84
N ALA A 55 0.05 -28.19 -25.89
CA ALA A 55 0.20 -26.74 -25.73
C ALA A 55 0.71 -26.35 -24.33
N ARG A 56 0.31 -27.10 -23.29
CA ARG A 56 0.72 -26.87 -21.90
C ARG A 56 2.17 -27.27 -21.66
N GLU A 57 2.58 -28.48 -22.05
CA GLU A 57 3.96 -28.95 -21.92
C GLU A 57 4.92 -28.03 -22.68
N GLY A 58 4.59 -27.69 -23.93
CA GLY A 58 5.40 -26.78 -24.72
C GLY A 58 5.46 -25.35 -24.16
N LEU A 59 4.39 -24.88 -23.51
CA LEU A 59 4.39 -23.60 -22.82
C LEU A 59 5.35 -23.59 -21.63
N LEU A 60 5.29 -24.61 -20.76
CA LEU A 60 6.14 -24.69 -19.57
C LEU A 60 7.63 -24.77 -19.98
N ALA A 61 7.95 -25.62 -20.95
CA ALA A 61 9.30 -25.71 -21.51
C ALA A 61 9.77 -24.38 -22.13
N ALA A 62 8.87 -23.64 -22.79
CA ALA A 62 9.19 -22.32 -23.33
C ALA A 62 9.53 -21.30 -22.25
N VAL A 63 8.81 -21.34 -21.11
CA VAL A 63 9.04 -20.43 -19.98
C VAL A 63 10.37 -20.73 -19.30
N GLU A 64 10.69 -22.00 -19.04
CA GLU A 64 11.98 -22.42 -18.50
C GLU A 64 13.13 -21.99 -19.41
N THR A 65 13.00 -22.25 -20.72
CA THR A 65 14.00 -21.84 -21.72
C THR A 65 14.16 -20.32 -21.77
N ALA A 66 13.07 -19.57 -21.57
CA ALA A 66 13.09 -18.11 -21.62
C ALA A 66 13.76 -17.50 -20.40
N CYS A 67 13.56 -18.08 -19.21
CA CYS A 67 14.17 -17.59 -17.96
C CYS A 67 15.64 -17.97 -17.86
N GLY A 68 16.02 -19.18 -18.29
CA GLY A 68 17.38 -19.69 -18.11
C GLY A 68 17.75 -19.79 -16.63
N ASP A 69 19.05 -19.65 -16.34
CA ASP A 69 19.61 -19.88 -15.00
C ASP A 69 19.64 -18.62 -14.10
N ALA A 70 19.32 -17.43 -14.64
CA ALA A 70 19.44 -16.17 -13.93
C ALA A 70 18.18 -15.32 -14.06
N PRO A 71 17.79 -14.55 -13.02
CA PRO A 71 16.62 -13.68 -13.09
C PRO A 71 16.74 -12.64 -14.21
N ILE A 72 15.65 -12.46 -14.96
CA ILE A 72 15.54 -11.42 -15.97
C ILE A 72 14.89 -10.19 -15.33
N MET A 73 15.66 -9.10 -15.26
CA MET A 73 15.26 -7.84 -14.59
C MET A 73 14.46 -6.87 -15.49
N ASP A 74 14.08 -7.29 -16.69
CA ASP A 74 13.36 -6.46 -17.66
C ASP A 74 12.27 -7.26 -18.39
N ARG A 75 11.01 -6.81 -18.25
CA ARG A 75 9.84 -7.44 -18.87
C ARG A 75 9.92 -7.49 -20.40
N VAL A 76 10.53 -6.49 -21.04
CA VAL A 76 10.72 -6.46 -22.51
C VAL A 76 11.69 -7.56 -22.93
N VAL A 77 12.78 -7.73 -22.18
CA VAL A 77 13.76 -8.79 -22.41
C VAL A 77 13.11 -10.17 -22.21
N PHE A 78 12.38 -10.36 -21.11
CA PHE A 78 11.63 -11.58 -20.82
C PHE A 78 10.64 -11.92 -21.95
N ARG A 79 9.79 -10.97 -22.35
CA ARG A 79 8.81 -11.15 -23.43
C ARG A 79 9.48 -11.53 -24.76
N LYS A 80 10.65 -10.97 -25.06
CA LYS A 80 11.42 -11.30 -26.26
C LYS A 80 11.97 -12.73 -26.20
N ALA A 81 12.54 -13.13 -25.07
CA ALA A 81 13.04 -14.48 -24.84
C ALA A 81 11.91 -15.52 -24.94
N LEU A 82 10.80 -15.27 -24.25
CA LEU A 82 9.60 -16.12 -24.27
C LEU A 82 9.03 -16.27 -25.68
N ARG A 83 8.88 -15.18 -26.43
CA ARG A 83 8.43 -15.24 -27.83
C ARG A 83 9.35 -16.10 -28.70
N GLY A 84 10.67 -15.98 -28.49
CA GLY A 84 11.67 -16.80 -29.17
C GLY A 84 11.51 -18.28 -28.86
N ALA A 85 11.33 -18.65 -27.59
CA ALA A 85 11.15 -20.02 -27.14
C ALA A 85 9.84 -20.63 -27.67
N LEU A 86 8.71 -19.91 -27.53
CA LEU A 86 7.41 -20.32 -28.05
C LEU A 86 7.43 -20.57 -29.56
N LYS A 87 8.12 -19.71 -30.32
CA LYS A 87 8.27 -19.88 -31.78
C LYS A 87 9.05 -21.15 -32.13
N LYS A 88 10.12 -21.47 -31.39
CA LYS A 88 10.93 -22.67 -31.63
C LYS A 88 10.14 -23.96 -31.35
N LEU A 89 9.23 -23.92 -30.38
CA LEU A 89 8.37 -25.04 -30.00
C LEU A 89 7.02 -25.04 -30.74
N GLU A 90 6.82 -24.11 -31.68
CA GLU A 90 5.57 -23.92 -32.45
C GLU A 90 4.31 -23.74 -31.59
N ILE A 91 4.47 -23.25 -30.36
CA ILE A 91 3.37 -23.00 -29.42
C ILE A 91 2.79 -21.60 -29.64
N LYS A 92 1.47 -21.53 -29.80
CA LYS A 92 0.73 -20.28 -29.88
C LYS A 92 -0.03 -20.03 -28.59
N ILE A 93 0.09 -18.82 -28.05
CA ILE A 93 -0.64 -18.40 -26.86
C ILE A 93 -1.43 -17.12 -27.10
N GLY A 94 -2.59 -17.03 -26.44
CA GLY A 94 -3.41 -15.81 -26.43
C GLY A 94 -3.06 -14.88 -25.26
N ALA A 95 -3.60 -13.66 -25.29
CA ALA A 95 -3.39 -12.67 -24.24
C ALA A 95 -3.71 -13.16 -22.80
N PRO A 96 -4.76 -13.99 -22.55
CA PRO A 96 -5.01 -14.50 -21.20
C PRO A 96 -3.88 -15.39 -20.66
N VAL A 97 -3.26 -16.19 -21.53
CA VAL A 97 -2.14 -17.06 -21.15
C VAL A 97 -0.88 -16.23 -20.95
N GLN A 98 -0.60 -15.26 -21.83
CA GLN A 98 0.51 -14.31 -21.66
C GLN A 98 0.44 -13.59 -20.30
N LYS A 99 -0.75 -13.09 -19.92
CA LYS A 99 -0.95 -12.46 -18.61
C LYS A 99 -0.76 -13.43 -17.45
N ALA A 100 -1.18 -14.69 -17.59
CA ALA A 100 -0.96 -15.71 -16.57
C ALA A 100 0.53 -16.04 -16.37
N ILE A 101 1.31 -16.08 -17.46
CA ILE A 101 2.77 -16.23 -17.39
C ILE A 101 3.38 -15.07 -16.62
N GLU A 102 3.08 -13.83 -17.02
CA GLU A 102 3.67 -12.65 -16.37
C GLU A 102 3.28 -12.54 -14.89
N ALA A 103 2.05 -12.90 -14.54
CA ALA A 103 1.58 -12.88 -13.15
C ALA A 103 2.17 -14.00 -12.28
N ALA A 104 2.50 -15.16 -12.85
CA ALA A 104 3.04 -16.29 -12.10
C ALA A 104 4.58 -16.26 -12.02
N ILE A 105 5.24 -15.85 -13.11
CA ILE A 105 6.70 -15.85 -13.26
C ILE A 105 7.31 -14.52 -12.81
N GLY A 106 6.55 -13.43 -12.88
CA GLY A 106 6.98 -12.12 -12.42
C GLY A 106 6.85 -11.99 -10.90
N THR A 107 7.94 -11.64 -10.22
CA THR A 107 7.96 -11.30 -8.80
C THR A 107 8.37 -9.82 -8.64
N PRO A 108 7.73 -9.05 -7.73
CA PRO A 108 8.14 -7.68 -7.44
C PRO A 108 9.62 -7.60 -7.06
N ASP A 109 10.33 -6.65 -7.65
CA ASP A 109 11.74 -6.38 -7.33
C ASP A 109 12.07 -4.92 -7.62
N GLU A 110 12.63 -4.20 -6.65
CA GLU A 110 12.89 -2.76 -6.74
C GLU A 110 14.02 -2.39 -7.72
N ASP A 111 14.95 -3.32 -7.97
CA ASP A 111 16.06 -3.14 -8.89
C ASP A 111 15.67 -3.49 -10.35
N ALA A 112 14.49 -4.10 -10.55
CA ALA A 112 14.00 -4.40 -11.89
C ALA A 112 13.55 -3.15 -12.65
N ALA A 113 13.65 -3.21 -13.98
CA ALA A 113 13.21 -2.15 -14.86
C ALA A 113 11.70 -1.86 -14.72
N ILE A 114 11.31 -0.60 -14.94
CA ILE A 114 9.89 -0.20 -14.90
C ILE A 114 9.12 -0.98 -15.96
N CYS A 115 8.03 -1.59 -15.54
CA CYS A 115 7.06 -2.17 -16.44
C CYS A 115 6.26 -1.07 -17.15
N LEU A 116 6.47 -0.93 -18.46
CA LEU A 116 5.79 0.04 -19.31
C LEU A 116 4.61 -0.57 -20.09
N ASP A 117 3.49 0.14 -20.12
CA ASP A 117 2.33 -0.20 -20.93
C ASP A 117 2.61 -0.04 -22.44
N LYS A 118 1.59 -0.27 -23.26
CA LYS A 118 1.67 -0.17 -24.73
C LYS A 118 1.99 1.25 -25.24
N ASP A 119 1.74 2.27 -24.44
CA ASP A 119 1.91 3.68 -24.76
C ASP A 119 3.24 4.23 -24.18
N GLY A 120 4.07 3.38 -23.56
CA GLY A 120 5.30 3.77 -22.88
C GLY A 120 5.08 4.34 -21.47
N LYS A 121 3.86 4.23 -20.96
CA LYS A 121 3.34 4.54 -19.63
C LYS A 121 3.94 3.68 -18.52
N PRO A 122 4.55 4.16 -17.40
CA PRO A 122 4.72 3.31 -16.23
C PRO A 122 3.37 2.70 -15.80
N GLU A 123 3.34 1.38 -15.64
CA GLU A 123 2.17 0.69 -15.07
C GLU A 123 2.17 0.87 -13.55
N PRO A 124 1.02 1.16 -12.92
CA PRO A 124 0.94 1.26 -11.47
C PRO A 124 1.11 -0.11 -10.83
N ASP A 125 1.81 -0.14 -9.68
CA ASP A 125 1.80 -1.27 -8.76
C ASP A 125 0.70 -1.07 -7.70
N PRO A 126 -0.42 -1.82 -7.75
CA PRO A 126 -1.50 -1.67 -6.78
C PRO A 126 -1.08 -1.99 -5.34
N GLN A 127 0.00 -2.75 -5.12
CA GLN A 127 0.51 -3.07 -3.78
C GLN A 127 1.32 -1.94 -3.17
N LEU A 128 1.88 -1.05 -4.00
CA LEU A 128 2.68 0.09 -3.59
C LEU A 128 1.94 1.43 -3.74
N ARG A 129 0.68 1.39 -4.18
CA ARG A 129 -0.20 2.55 -4.23
C ARG A 129 -0.46 3.07 -2.82
N ASP A 130 -0.35 4.39 -2.66
CA ASP A 130 -0.57 5.06 -1.40
C ASP A 130 -1.49 6.28 -1.57
N PHE A 131 -1.85 6.91 -0.46
CA PHE A 131 -2.62 8.14 -0.41
C PHE A 131 -1.93 9.18 0.45
N GLU A 132 -1.89 10.41 -0.04
CA GLU A 132 -1.35 11.56 0.70
C GLU A 132 -2.47 12.53 1.06
N LEU A 133 -2.46 13.00 2.31
CA LEU A 133 -3.45 13.95 2.81
C LEU A 133 -2.90 15.38 2.71
N VAL A 134 -3.09 16.01 1.55
CA VAL A 134 -2.60 17.36 1.29
C VAL A 134 -3.53 18.38 1.97
N PRO A 135 -3.04 19.30 2.83
CA PRO A 135 -3.88 20.35 3.38
C PRO A 135 -4.63 21.14 2.30
N LEU A 136 -5.93 21.45 2.47
CA LEU A 136 -6.72 22.13 1.43
C LEU A 136 -6.18 23.50 1.01
N ALA A 137 -5.42 24.15 1.88
CA ALA A 137 -4.81 25.45 1.62
C ALA A 137 -3.50 25.35 0.80
N GLU A 138 -3.00 24.15 0.53
CA GLU A 138 -1.74 23.90 -0.17
C GLU A 138 -2.00 23.31 -1.57
N ASP A 139 -1.17 23.70 -2.55
CA ASP A 139 -1.18 23.06 -3.86
C ASP A 139 -0.54 21.67 -3.77
N TRP A 140 -1.23 20.66 -4.29
CA TRP A 140 -0.77 19.28 -4.18
C TRP A 140 0.54 19.03 -4.93
N ARG A 141 0.86 19.77 -6.00
CA ARG A 141 2.13 19.58 -6.71
C ARG A 141 3.29 20.07 -5.87
N ALA A 142 3.12 21.21 -5.20
CA ALA A 142 4.09 21.73 -4.25
C ALA A 142 4.30 20.76 -3.07
N TYR A 143 3.22 20.17 -2.54
CA TYR A 143 3.30 19.15 -1.50
C TYR A 143 4.08 17.91 -1.96
N VAL A 144 3.69 17.33 -3.11
CA VAL A 144 4.34 16.13 -3.67
C VAL A 144 5.83 16.36 -3.95
N ALA A 145 6.20 17.52 -4.50
CA ALA A 145 7.60 17.84 -4.77
C ALA A 145 8.45 17.95 -3.49
N ARG A 146 7.83 18.29 -2.36
CA ARG A 146 8.50 18.47 -1.06
C ARG A 146 8.53 17.19 -0.23
N GLU A 147 7.41 16.47 -0.18
CA GLU A 147 7.19 15.39 0.78
C GLU A 147 7.20 13.98 0.14
N VAL A 148 7.02 13.86 -1.18
CA VAL A 148 6.92 12.56 -1.87
C VAL A 148 8.12 12.30 -2.77
N THR A 149 8.33 13.15 -3.78
CA THR A 149 9.36 12.96 -4.82
C THR A 149 10.78 12.79 -4.27
N PRO A 150 11.21 13.45 -3.19
CA PRO A 150 12.55 13.23 -2.62
C PRO A 150 12.78 11.81 -2.09
N PHE A 151 11.72 11.11 -1.67
CA PHE A 151 11.79 9.76 -1.11
C PHE A 151 11.39 8.69 -2.12
N VAL A 152 10.49 9.01 -3.04
CA VAL A 152 10.02 8.11 -4.11
C VAL A 152 10.04 8.83 -5.46
N PRO A 153 11.21 8.95 -6.12
CA PRO A 153 11.37 9.78 -7.32
C PRO A 153 10.52 9.32 -8.52
N ASP A 154 10.21 8.03 -8.59
CA ASP A 154 9.40 7.47 -9.68
C ASP A 154 7.89 7.50 -9.41
N ALA A 155 7.45 8.06 -8.28
CA ALA A 155 6.04 8.16 -7.96
C ALA A 155 5.34 9.24 -8.79
N TRP A 156 4.04 9.04 -9.09
CA TRP A 156 3.20 10.03 -9.75
C TRP A 156 1.80 10.06 -9.14
N VAL A 157 1.08 11.16 -9.35
CA VAL A 157 -0.32 11.27 -8.90
C VAL A 157 -1.26 10.72 -9.96
N ASP A 158 -2.20 9.87 -9.56
CA ASP A 158 -3.28 9.39 -10.42
C ASP A 158 -4.28 10.53 -10.70
N GLU A 159 -4.12 11.19 -11.84
CA GLU A 159 -5.01 12.29 -12.26
C GLU A 159 -6.43 11.82 -12.63
N THR A 160 -6.71 10.52 -12.63
CA THR A 160 -8.06 9.97 -12.80
C THR A 160 -8.82 9.85 -11.48
N TYR A 161 -8.11 9.89 -10.34
CA TYR A 161 -8.72 9.98 -9.02
C TYR A 161 -9.14 11.42 -8.76
N ARG A 162 -10.45 11.71 -8.87
CA ARG A 162 -11.02 13.05 -8.78
C ARG A 162 -12.18 13.10 -7.80
N ASP A 163 -12.43 14.30 -7.28
CA ASP A 163 -13.58 14.57 -6.43
C ASP A 163 -14.84 14.70 -7.28
N ASP A 164 -15.92 14.07 -6.83
CA ASP A 164 -17.19 14.05 -7.57
C ASP A 164 -17.90 15.42 -7.58
N LYS A 165 -17.57 16.32 -6.65
CA LYS A 165 -18.26 17.62 -6.50
C LYS A 165 -17.58 18.73 -7.29
N ASP A 166 -16.25 18.83 -7.19
CA ASP A 166 -15.49 19.90 -7.85
C ASP A 166 -14.70 19.45 -9.09
N GLY A 167 -14.53 18.14 -9.30
CA GLY A 167 -13.80 17.58 -10.45
C GLY A 167 -12.28 17.72 -10.38
N GLU A 168 -11.75 18.27 -9.30
CA GLU A 168 -10.32 18.43 -9.09
C GLU A 168 -9.67 17.10 -8.69
N ILE A 169 -8.35 16.99 -8.84
CA ILE A 169 -7.58 15.77 -8.51
C ILE A 169 -7.64 15.48 -7.00
N GLY A 170 -7.79 14.22 -6.61
CA GLY A 170 -7.97 13.81 -5.23
C GLY A 170 -9.38 14.03 -4.71
N ARG A 171 -9.65 13.61 -3.46
CA ARG A 171 -10.96 13.76 -2.81
C ARG A 171 -10.87 14.69 -1.61
N VAL A 172 -11.87 15.55 -1.45
CA VAL A 172 -11.93 16.45 -0.30
C VAL A 172 -12.45 15.72 0.93
N GLY A 173 -11.63 15.68 1.97
CA GLY A 173 -11.94 15.13 3.28
C GLY A 173 -11.76 16.16 4.38
N TYR A 174 -12.31 15.86 5.56
CA TYR A 174 -12.13 16.66 6.78
C TYR A 174 -11.82 15.74 7.95
N GLU A 175 -10.76 16.05 8.70
CA GLU A 175 -10.41 15.32 9.92
C GLU A 175 -10.09 16.28 11.06
N ILE A 176 -10.80 16.11 12.18
CA ILE A 176 -10.59 16.89 13.40
C ILE A 176 -9.95 15.99 14.44
N ASN A 177 -8.64 16.16 14.66
CA ASN A 177 -7.95 15.50 15.75
C ASN A 177 -8.25 16.23 17.07
N PHE A 178 -9.32 15.83 17.76
CA PHE A 178 -9.72 16.45 19.03
C PHE A 178 -8.61 16.40 20.08
N ASN A 179 -7.83 15.32 20.13
CA ASN A 179 -6.73 15.20 21.08
C ASN A 179 -5.66 16.28 20.86
N ARG A 180 -5.31 16.59 19.61
CA ARG A 180 -4.35 17.67 19.30
C ARG A 180 -4.77 19.01 19.89
N TYR A 181 -6.07 19.29 19.99
CA TYR A 181 -6.57 20.60 20.41
C TYR A 181 -7.05 20.65 21.85
N PHE A 182 -7.63 19.57 22.35
CA PHE A 182 -8.34 19.54 23.62
C PHE A 182 -7.78 18.53 24.62
N TYR A 183 -6.81 17.71 24.24
CA TYR A 183 -6.17 16.82 25.19
C TYR A 183 -5.47 17.63 26.28
N ARG A 184 -5.81 17.31 27.53
CA ARG A 184 -5.08 17.76 28.69
C ARG A 184 -4.46 16.54 29.33
N TYR A 185 -3.15 16.62 29.52
CA TYR A 185 -2.46 15.64 30.32
C TYR A 185 -3.02 15.68 31.74
N ALA A 186 -3.67 14.59 32.16
CA ALA A 186 -4.01 14.36 33.55
C ALA A 186 -2.87 13.53 34.17
N PRO A 187 -2.01 14.12 35.01
CA PRO A 187 -0.99 13.35 35.70
C PRO A 187 -1.65 12.27 36.56
N PRO A 188 -1.01 11.11 36.73
CA PRO A 188 -1.49 10.11 37.69
C PRO A 188 -1.49 10.72 39.10
N ARG A 189 -2.40 10.23 39.96
CA ARG A 189 -2.40 10.60 41.38
C ARG A 189 -1.03 10.32 42.02
N PRO A 190 -0.55 11.17 42.95
CA PRO A 190 0.71 10.95 43.66
C PRO A 190 0.76 9.58 44.35
N VAL A 191 1.95 8.97 44.40
CA VAL A 191 2.15 7.67 45.06
C VAL A 191 1.80 7.74 46.55
N ALA A 192 2.13 8.84 47.23
CA ALA A 192 1.78 9.02 48.64
C ALA A 192 0.26 8.94 48.89
N GLU A 193 -0.56 9.49 47.99
CA GLU A 193 -2.01 9.34 48.11
C GLU A 193 -2.42 7.88 47.92
N ILE A 194 -1.76 7.13 47.03
CA ILE A 194 -2.04 5.69 46.84
C ILE A 194 -1.72 4.92 48.13
N ASP A 195 -0.60 5.23 48.77
CA ASP A 195 -0.18 4.60 50.03
C ASP A 195 -1.17 4.90 51.18
N ASP A 196 -1.67 6.13 51.26
CA ASP A 196 -2.68 6.54 52.25
C ASP A 196 -4.03 5.80 52.04
N ASP A 197 -4.47 5.66 50.79
CA ASP A 197 -5.68 4.90 50.46
C ASP A 197 -5.52 3.41 50.76
N LEU A 198 -4.35 2.83 50.44
CA LEU A 198 -4.05 1.43 50.74
C LEU A 198 -4.10 1.19 52.25
N THR A 199 -3.47 2.05 53.04
CA THR A 199 -3.47 1.94 54.51
C THR A 199 -4.89 2.06 55.08
N SER A 200 -5.69 2.96 54.52
CA SER A 200 -7.09 3.15 54.93
C SER A 200 -7.94 1.91 54.61
N LEU A 201 -7.79 1.35 53.41
CA LEU A 201 -8.47 0.12 52.99
C LEU A 201 -8.02 -1.09 53.82
N GLU A 202 -6.73 -1.20 54.15
CA GLU A 202 -6.21 -2.26 55.03
C GLU A 202 -6.84 -2.20 56.42
N ALA A 203 -6.98 -0.99 56.99
CA ALA A 203 -7.64 -0.80 58.28
C ALA A 203 -9.14 -1.15 58.24
N GLU A 204 -9.84 -0.77 57.17
CA GLU A 204 -11.26 -1.11 56.96
C GLU A 204 -11.45 -2.63 56.84
N ILE A 205 -10.63 -3.29 56.02
CA ILE A 205 -10.66 -4.76 55.85
C ILE A 205 -10.38 -5.47 57.18
N ALA A 206 -9.38 -5.00 57.93
CA ALA A 206 -9.07 -5.58 59.25
C ALA A 206 -10.26 -5.46 60.21
N GLY A 207 -10.98 -4.33 60.20
CA GLY A 207 -12.21 -4.13 60.97
C GLY A 207 -13.31 -5.10 60.56
N LEU A 208 -13.61 -5.20 59.26
CA LEU A 208 -14.63 -6.12 58.73
C LEU A 208 -14.32 -7.59 59.05
N LEU A 209 -13.06 -8.00 58.97
CA LEU A 209 -12.66 -9.37 59.31
C LEU A 209 -12.80 -9.65 60.81
N ALA A 210 -12.56 -8.67 61.68
CA ALA A 210 -12.76 -8.83 63.12
C ALA A 210 -14.24 -9.06 63.47
N GLU A 211 -15.17 -8.38 62.78
CA GLU A 211 -16.61 -8.55 62.97
C GLU A 211 -17.15 -9.94 62.54
N VAL A 212 -16.43 -10.65 61.65
CA VAL A 212 -16.84 -11.99 61.15
C VAL A 212 -16.27 -13.12 62.02
N VAL A 213 -15.22 -12.85 62.79
CA VAL A 213 -14.53 -13.85 63.63
C VAL A 213 -15.09 -13.88 65.08
N GLU A 214 -15.94 -12.92 65.46
CA GLU A 214 -16.84 -13.00 66.62
C GLU A 214 -18.14 -13.76 66.32
#